data_AF-A0A378I8L8-F1
#
_entry.id   AF-A0A378I8L8-F1
#
_cell.length_a   1.000
_cell.length_b   1.000
_cell.length_c   1.000
_cell.angle_alpha   90.00
_cell.angle_beta   90.00
_cell.angle_gamma   90.00
#
_symmetry.space_group_name_H-M   'P 1'
#
loop_
_entity.id
_entity.type
_entity.pdbx_description
1 polymer ?
#
loop_
_entity_poly.entity_id
_entity_poly.type
_entity_poly.pdbx_seq_one_letter_code
_entity_poly.pdbx_strand_id
1 'polypeptide(L)'
;MEQELNDIEVTLAREPHGDKNWRLLFQKPLLPVLLLGVTLFCLQQLSGINVIIYYAPEIFKNLGFTNTTGQILATMGIGLVNLLVTIIAIFCVDKIGRRKLLLVGFIGTFLSLTALSFFSFYQTASLAYLSVLCLTIYIFSFAISIGPIPHIAMAEIFPLHVRGAGMGLSSMSNWGFNTLMVFSFPILYSQIGIGFTFLLYGIICFLGFIYTYYWMPETKNISLEAIERYLMSNKPLRYLGRPQEDIKSNVEQVELTSII
;
A
#
# COMPACT_ATOMS: atom_id res chain seq x y z
N MET A 1 -0.93 -5.96 -37.11
CA MET A 1 -2.25 -6.37 -36.58
C MET A 1 -2.40 -7.88 -36.62
N GLU A 2 -2.18 -8.55 -37.76
CA GLU A 2 -2.21 -10.03 -37.82
C GLU A 2 -1.08 -10.71 -37.01
N GLN A 3 0.12 -10.13 -36.97
CA GLN A 3 1.21 -10.65 -36.12
C GLN A 3 0.90 -10.56 -34.61
N GLU A 4 0.33 -9.45 -34.15
CA GLU A 4 -0.12 -9.29 -32.76
C GLU A 4 -1.24 -10.28 -32.42
N LEU A 5 -2.17 -10.51 -33.35
CA LEU A 5 -3.25 -11.48 -33.18
C LEU A 5 -2.69 -12.91 -33.05
N ASN A 6 -1.70 -13.25 -33.87
CA ASN A 6 -1.06 -14.56 -33.87
C ASN A 6 -0.20 -14.77 -32.61
N ASP A 7 0.48 -13.72 -32.12
CA ASP A 7 1.21 -13.77 -30.85
C ASP A 7 0.25 -13.92 -29.64
N ILE A 8 -0.92 -13.30 -29.68
CA ILE A 8 -1.98 -13.50 -28.68
C ILE A 8 -2.50 -14.95 -28.75
N GLU A 9 -2.74 -15.49 -29.94
CA GLU A 9 -3.25 -16.85 -30.15
C GLU A 9 -2.25 -17.92 -29.72
N VAL A 10 -0.95 -17.72 -30.00
CA VAL A 10 0.15 -18.60 -29.55
C VAL A 10 0.36 -18.51 -28.04
N THR A 11 0.16 -17.33 -27.44
CA THR A 11 0.22 -17.15 -25.98
C THR A 11 -0.96 -17.85 -25.29
N LEU A 12 -2.17 -17.72 -25.85
CA LEU A 12 -3.37 -18.42 -25.37
C LEU A 12 -3.28 -19.94 -25.56
N ALA A 13 -2.66 -20.41 -26.64
CA ALA A 13 -2.43 -21.84 -26.88
C ALA A 13 -1.33 -22.44 -25.97
N ARG A 14 -0.44 -21.58 -25.45
CA ARG A 14 0.60 -21.95 -24.46
C ARG A 14 0.16 -21.76 -23.02
N GLU A 15 -0.96 -21.08 -22.76
CA GLU A 15 -1.59 -21.16 -21.45
C GLU A 15 -1.95 -22.62 -21.22
N PRO A 16 -1.33 -23.29 -20.24
CA PRO A 16 -1.77 -24.61 -19.89
C PRO A 16 -3.25 -24.48 -19.55
N HIS A 17 -4.10 -25.26 -20.23
CA HIS A 17 -5.43 -25.61 -19.74
C HIS A 17 -5.30 -26.44 -18.44
N GLY A 18 -4.46 -25.99 -17.50
CA GLY A 18 -4.43 -26.45 -16.14
C GLY A 18 -5.62 -25.81 -15.47
N ASP A 19 -6.49 -26.65 -14.91
CA ASP A 19 -7.70 -26.28 -14.19
C ASP A 19 -7.62 -24.90 -13.54
N LYS A 20 -8.66 -24.10 -13.73
CA LYS A 20 -8.95 -22.84 -13.02
C LYS A 20 -9.14 -23.11 -11.51
N ASN A 21 -8.16 -23.71 -10.87
CA ASN A 21 -8.14 -24.06 -9.47
C ASN A 21 -7.61 -22.84 -8.72
N TRP A 22 -8.47 -21.84 -8.53
CA TRP A 22 -8.27 -20.73 -7.59
C TRP A 22 -7.89 -21.23 -6.18
N ARG A 23 -8.20 -22.49 -5.87
CA ARG A 23 -7.72 -23.20 -4.67
C ARG A 23 -6.20 -23.33 -4.56
N LEU A 24 -5.46 -23.31 -5.68
CA LEU A 24 -3.99 -23.32 -5.71
C LEU A 24 -3.40 -22.09 -5.03
N LEU A 25 -4.11 -20.95 -5.01
CA LEU A 25 -3.69 -19.74 -4.31
C LEU A 25 -3.54 -19.96 -2.80
N PHE A 26 -4.30 -20.91 -2.23
CA PHE A 26 -4.26 -21.25 -0.81
C PHE A 26 -3.19 -22.32 -0.48
N GLN A 27 -2.44 -22.78 -1.47
CA GLN A 27 -1.37 -23.77 -1.30
C GLN A 27 0.01 -23.11 -1.42
N LYS A 28 1.02 -23.74 -0.80
CA LYS A 28 2.42 -23.33 -1.05
C LYS A 28 2.78 -23.68 -2.50
N PRO A 29 3.49 -22.80 -3.24
CA PRO A 29 4.19 -21.58 -2.80
C PRO A 29 3.40 -20.27 -2.98
N LEU A 30 2.12 -20.32 -3.36
CA LEU A 30 1.30 -19.13 -3.70
C LEU A 30 0.68 -18.44 -2.48
N LEU A 31 0.44 -19.19 -1.40
CA LEU A 31 -0.16 -18.65 -0.17
C LEU A 31 0.61 -17.44 0.42
N PRO A 32 1.95 -17.44 0.53
CA PRO A 32 2.71 -16.27 0.97
C PRO A 32 2.54 -15.04 0.07
N VAL A 33 2.37 -15.24 -1.24
CA VAL A 33 2.13 -14.14 -2.20
C VAL A 33 0.74 -13.54 -1.99
N LEU A 34 -0.27 -14.40 -1.83
CA LEU A 34 -1.62 -13.96 -1.53
C LEU A 34 -1.67 -13.19 -0.20
N LEU A 35 -1.04 -13.72 0.85
CA LEU A 35 -0.97 -13.06 2.15
C LEU A 35 -0.25 -11.72 2.09
N LEU A 36 0.85 -11.61 1.33
CA LEU A 36 1.53 -10.34 1.08
C LEU A 36 0.57 -9.34 0.46
N GLY A 37 -0.16 -9.74 -0.59
CA GLY A 37 -1.14 -8.90 -1.27
C GLY A 37 -2.26 -8.39 -0.39
N VAL A 38 -2.93 -9.30 0.31
CA VAL A 38 -4.01 -8.98 1.25
C VAL A 38 -3.51 -8.04 2.34
N THR A 39 -2.32 -8.29 2.89
CA THR A 39 -1.75 -7.45 3.95
C THR A 39 -1.36 -6.06 3.44
N LEU A 40 -0.80 -5.95 2.23
CA LEU A 40 -0.47 -4.64 1.64
C LEU A 40 -1.73 -3.79 1.42
N PHE A 41 -2.81 -4.38 0.90
CA PHE A 41 -4.09 -3.68 0.75
C PHE A 41 -4.72 -3.34 2.09
N CYS A 42 -4.64 -4.24 3.07
CA CYS A 42 -5.07 -3.97 4.44
C CYS A 42 -4.34 -2.75 5.01
N LEU A 43 -3.00 -2.73 4.97
CA LEU A 43 -2.19 -1.61 5.45
C LEU A 43 -2.46 -0.31 4.68
N GLN A 44 -2.68 -0.41 3.36
CA GLN A 44 -3.08 0.74 2.54
C GLN A 44 -4.42 1.33 3.01
N GLN A 45 -5.44 0.51 3.25
CA GLN A 45 -6.74 1.01 3.69
C GLN A 45 -6.73 1.50 5.13
N LEU A 46 -6.06 0.78 6.03
CA LEU A 46 -5.92 1.17 7.42
C LEU A 46 -5.08 2.44 7.63
N SER A 47 -4.30 2.87 6.62
CA SER A 47 -3.66 4.19 6.62
C SER A 47 -4.66 5.36 6.58
N GLY A 48 -5.94 5.08 6.33
CA GLY A 48 -7.03 6.05 6.43
C GLY A 48 -7.25 6.91 5.19
N ILE A 49 -6.64 6.60 4.05
CA ILE A 49 -6.71 7.46 2.85
C ILE A 49 -8.15 7.75 2.41
N ASN A 50 -8.99 6.71 2.34
CA ASN A 50 -10.36 6.85 1.86
C ASN A 50 -11.24 7.58 2.89
N VAL A 51 -10.96 7.39 4.18
CA VAL A 51 -11.58 8.17 5.25
C VAL A 51 -11.24 9.65 5.09
N ILE A 52 -9.96 9.97 4.87
CA ILE A 52 -9.51 11.35 4.71
C ILE A 52 -10.14 11.98 3.46
N ILE A 53 -10.22 11.26 2.35
CA ILE A 53 -10.83 11.78 1.11
C ILE A 53 -12.33 11.98 1.28
N TYR A 54 -13.07 11.02 1.83
CA TYR A 54 -14.53 11.09 1.93
C TYR A 54 -15.01 12.06 3.01
N TYR A 55 -14.27 12.17 4.11
CA TYR A 55 -14.59 13.05 5.23
C TYR A 55 -13.74 14.32 5.28
N ALA A 56 -12.99 14.65 4.22
CA ALA A 56 -12.13 15.84 4.17
C ALA A 56 -12.84 17.13 4.60
N PRO A 57 -14.07 17.46 4.13
CA PRO A 57 -14.75 18.67 4.57
C PRO A 57 -15.03 18.70 6.08
N GLU A 58 -15.45 17.57 6.64
CA GLU A 58 -15.73 17.44 8.08
C GLU A 58 -14.44 17.48 8.91
N ILE A 59 -13.36 16.88 8.41
CA ILE A 59 -12.03 16.98 9.01
C ILE A 59 -11.58 18.45 9.05
N PHE A 60 -11.70 19.19 7.95
CA PHE A 60 -11.30 20.60 7.90
C PHE A 60 -12.16 21.49 8.79
N LYS A 61 -13.46 21.22 8.87
CA LYS A 61 -14.36 21.89 9.80
C LYS A 61 -13.89 21.76 11.24
N ASN A 62 -13.51 20.55 11.65
CA ASN A 62 -12.99 20.27 13.00
C ASN A 62 -11.60 20.85 13.26
N LEU A 63 -10.81 21.09 12.22
CA LEU A 63 -9.50 21.74 12.30
C LEU A 63 -9.57 23.27 12.35
N GLY A 64 -10.78 23.86 12.40
CA GLY A 64 -10.99 25.30 12.61
C GLY A 64 -11.39 26.09 11.37
N PHE A 65 -11.68 25.44 10.24
CA PHE A 65 -12.25 26.14 9.09
C PHE A 65 -13.74 26.44 9.32
N THR A 66 -14.07 27.70 9.61
CA THR A 66 -15.46 28.13 9.88
C THR A 66 -16.30 28.29 8.61
N ASN A 67 -15.66 28.45 7.44
CA ASN A 67 -16.34 28.74 6.19
C ASN A 67 -16.45 27.46 5.33
N THR A 68 -17.67 27.09 4.95
CA THR A 68 -17.94 25.94 4.06
C THR A 68 -17.20 26.03 2.74
N THR A 69 -17.12 27.23 2.15
CA THR A 69 -16.35 27.48 0.92
C THR A 69 -14.86 27.18 1.11
N GLY A 70 -14.29 27.50 2.27
CA GLY A 70 -12.89 27.21 2.59
C GLY A 70 -12.62 25.71 2.71
N GLN A 71 -13.53 24.97 3.33
CA GLN A 71 -13.45 23.50 3.45
C GLN A 71 -13.50 22.81 2.09
N ILE A 72 -14.41 23.26 1.21
CA ILE A 72 -14.54 22.73 -0.16
C ILE A 72 -13.28 23.05 -0.97
N LEU A 73 -12.82 24.30 -0.93
CA LEU A 73 -11.60 24.71 -1.66
C LEU A 73 -10.36 23.96 -1.18
N ALA A 74 -10.21 23.73 0.13
CA ALA A 74 -9.12 22.93 0.68
C ALA A 74 -9.19 21.47 0.21
N THR A 75 -10.39 20.89 0.19
CA THR A 75 -10.63 19.52 -0.32
C THR A 75 -10.29 19.41 -1.81
N MET A 76 -10.70 20.40 -2.61
CA MET A 76 -10.34 20.47 -4.03
C MET A 76 -8.83 20.60 -4.23
N GLY A 77 -8.16 21.45 -3.45
CA GLY A 77 -6.70 21.61 -3.48
C GLY A 77 -5.97 20.31 -3.16
N ILE A 78 -6.44 19.58 -2.15
CA ILE A 78 -5.96 18.23 -1.83
C ILE A 78 -6.11 17.28 -3.03
N GLY A 79 -7.27 17.27 -3.69
CA GLY A 79 -7.51 16.44 -4.86
C GLY A 79 -6.57 16.77 -6.03
N LEU A 80 -6.31 18.05 -6.25
CA LEU A 80 -5.37 18.51 -7.27
C LEU A 80 -3.93 18.08 -6.94
N VAL A 81 -3.49 18.22 -5.69
CA VAL A 81 -2.17 17.74 -5.25
C VAL A 81 -2.07 16.23 -5.45
N ASN A 82 -3.10 15.46 -5.07
CA ASN A 82 -3.11 14.02 -5.27
C ASN A 82 -2.92 13.65 -6.75
N LEU A 83 -3.61 14.35 -7.66
CA LEU A 83 -3.47 14.13 -9.11
C LEU A 83 -2.05 14.45 -9.60
N LEU A 84 -1.50 15.61 -9.24
CA LEU A 84 -0.16 16.03 -9.67
C LEU A 84 0.93 15.09 -9.13
N VAL A 85 0.82 14.68 -7.87
CA VAL A 85 1.78 13.76 -7.24
C VAL A 85 1.68 12.38 -7.85
N THR A 86 0.48 11.91 -8.19
CA THR A 86 0.30 10.61 -8.86
C THR A 86 1.01 10.60 -10.22
N ILE A 87 0.96 11.70 -10.99
CA ILE A 87 1.71 11.83 -12.24
C ILE A 87 3.23 11.72 -11.98
N ILE A 88 3.73 12.40 -10.96
CA ILE A 88 5.16 12.31 -10.57
C ILE A 88 5.51 10.88 -10.13
N ALA A 89 4.61 10.22 -9.39
CA ALA A 89 4.80 8.87 -8.89
C ALA A 89 5.08 7.87 -10.01
N ILE A 90 4.38 7.98 -11.14
CA ILE A 90 4.59 7.12 -12.32
C ILE A 90 6.05 7.15 -12.76
N PHE A 91 6.69 8.32 -12.82
CA PHE A 91 8.09 8.45 -13.23
C PHE A 91 9.08 8.01 -12.13
N CYS A 92 8.69 8.11 -10.85
CA CYS A 92 9.54 7.76 -9.72
C CYS A 92 9.57 6.25 -9.43
N VAL A 93 8.44 5.55 -9.63
CA VAL A 93 8.28 4.13 -9.30
C VAL A 93 9.30 3.24 -10.01
N ASP A 94 9.54 3.49 -11.30
CA ASP A 94 10.47 2.69 -12.09
C ASP A 94 11.94 2.93 -11.70
N LYS A 95 12.27 4.12 -11.20
CA LYS A 95 13.66 4.49 -10.86
C LYS A 95 14.09 4.04 -9.47
N ILE A 96 13.25 4.19 -8.45
CA ILE A 96 13.68 4.02 -7.04
C ILE A 96 13.53 2.55 -6.56
N GLY A 97 12.56 1.81 -7.09
CA GLY A 97 12.22 0.46 -6.63
C GLY A 97 11.06 0.44 -5.65
N ARG A 98 10.34 -0.69 -5.61
CA ARG A 98 9.01 -0.79 -4.99
C ARG A 98 9.13 -0.77 -3.46
N ARG A 99 10.07 -1.54 -2.91
CA ARG A 99 10.26 -1.63 -1.45
C ARG A 99 10.71 -0.30 -0.84
N LYS A 100 11.69 0.36 -1.45
CA LYS A 100 12.22 1.64 -0.95
C LYS A 100 11.16 2.74 -0.95
N LEU A 101 10.38 2.84 -2.02
CA LEU A 101 9.29 3.81 -2.07
C LEU A 101 8.21 3.53 -1.02
N LEU A 102 7.83 2.27 -0.83
CA LEU A 102 6.84 1.89 0.18
C LEU A 102 7.31 2.25 1.60
N LEU A 103 8.60 2.07 1.91
CA LEU A 103 9.20 2.48 3.19
C LEU A 103 9.17 4.00 3.39
N VAL A 104 9.60 4.77 2.39
CA VAL A 104 9.56 6.25 2.42
C VAL A 104 8.11 6.76 2.55
N GLY A 105 7.17 6.06 1.93
CA GLY A 105 5.75 6.30 2.06
C GLY A 105 5.21 6.17 3.47
N PHE A 106 5.43 5.01 4.08
CA PHE A 106 4.93 4.73 5.42
C PHE A 106 5.54 5.67 6.46
N ILE A 107 6.83 6.03 6.34
CA ILE A 107 7.43 6.99 7.27
C ILE A 107 6.89 8.41 7.06
N GLY A 108 6.70 8.86 5.81
CA GLY A 108 6.14 10.17 5.51
C GLY A 108 4.70 10.31 5.99
N THR A 109 3.88 9.28 5.77
CA THR A 109 2.49 9.24 6.27
C THR A 109 2.43 9.14 7.80
N PHE A 110 3.28 8.33 8.44
CA PHE A 110 3.37 8.25 9.90
C PHE A 110 3.70 9.59 10.54
N LEU A 111 4.74 10.28 10.06
CA LEU A 111 5.16 11.58 10.58
C LEU A 111 4.06 12.63 10.39
N SER A 112 3.42 12.64 9.21
CA SER A 112 2.36 13.60 8.90
C SER A 112 1.11 13.40 9.77
N LEU A 113 0.67 12.16 9.96
CA LEU A 113 -0.49 11.84 10.80
C LEU A 113 -0.23 12.08 12.28
N THR A 114 0.99 11.79 12.75
CA THR A 114 1.39 12.05 14.14
C THR A 114 1.45 13.56 14.42
N ALA A 115 2.01 14.35 13.49
CA ALA A 115 2.01 15.81 13.59
C ALA A 115 0.58 16.37 13.57
N LEU A 116 -0.28 15.86 12.68
CA LEU A 116 -1.68 16.27 12.60
C LEU A 116 -2.46 15.94 13.88
N SER A 117 -2.23 14.75 14.45
CA SER A 117 -2.79 14.35 15.74
C SER A 117 -2.39 15.32 16.84
N PHE A 118 -1.10 15.66 16.94
CA PHE A 118 -0.59 16.62 17.92
C PHE A 118 -1.25 17.99 17.77
N PHE A 119 -1.30 18.55 16.55
CA PHE A 119 -1.93 19.86 16.32
C PHE A 119 -3.43 19.87 16.60
N SER A 120 -4.11 18.75 16.41
CA SER A 120 -5.53 18.62 16.73
C SER A 120 -5.84 18.80 18.23
N PHE A 121 -4.88 18.60 19.13
CA PHE A 121 -5.09 18.81 20.57
C PHE A 121 -5.00 20.28 21.01
N TYR A 122 -4.35 21.15 20.22
CA TYR A 122 -4.06 22.54 20.62
C TYR A 122 -4.99 23.59 19.98
N GLN A 123 -6.09 23.18 19.33
CA GLN A 123 -7.18 23.99 18.71
C GLN A 123 -6.96 25.53 18.70
N THR A 124 -6.01 26.00 17.91
CA THR A 124 -5.72 27.44 17.72
C THR A 124 -5.89 27.78 16.25
N ALA A 125 -6.43 28.96 15.92
CA ALA A 125 -6.73 29.36 14.55
C ALA A 125 -5.51 29.32 13.59
N SER A 126 -4.30 29.57 14.10
CA SER A 126 -3.05 29.45 13.33
C SER A 126 -2.69 28.00 12.96
N LEU A 127 -3.20 27.01 13.71
CA LEU A 127 -2.93 25.59 13.49
C LEU A 127 -3.80 24.97 12.38
N ALA A 128 -4.86 25.66 11.94
CA ALA A 128 -5.71 25.20 10.83
C ALA A 128 -4.90 25.08 9.52
N TYR A 129 -4.11 26.11 9.19
CA TYR A 129 -3.24 26.11 8.01
C TYR A 129 -2.14 25.05 8.10
N LEU A 130 -1.59 24.84 9.30
CA LEU A 130 -0.58 23.81 9.54
C LEU A 130 -1.15 22.41 9.37
N SER A 131 -2.40 22.20 9.78
CA SER A 131 -3.11 20.93 9.60
C SER A 131 -3.37 20.61 8.13
N VAL A 132 -3.69 21.63 7.31
CA VAL A 132 -3.78 21.48 5.84
C VAL A 132 -2.43 21.07 5.25
N LEU A 133 -1.35 21.70 5.70
CA LEU A 133 0.00 21.35 5.26
C LEU A 133 0.34 19.89 5.60
N CYS A 134 0.07 19.45 6.83
CA CYS A 134 0.27 18.05 7.24
C CYS A 134 -0.56 17.07 6.40
N LEU A 135 -1.84 17.38 6.14
CA LEU A 135 -2.68 16.55 5.26
C LEU A 135 -2.15 16.52 3.82
N THR A 136 -1.62 17.63 3.33
CA THR A 136 -1.02 17.71 1.99
C THR A 136 0.23 16.83 1.89
N ILE A 137 1.11 16.87 2.89
CA ILE A 137 2.31 16.02 2.97
C ILE A 137 1.92 14.54 3.12
N TYR A 138 0.88 14.25 3.91
CA TYR A 138 0.32 12.91 4.02
C TYR A 138 -0.11 12.39 2.64
N ILE A 139 -0.91 13.16 1.89
CA ILE A 139 -1.38 12.77 0.56
C ILE A 139 -0.24 12.65 -0.43
N PHE A 140 0.74 13.55 -0.37
CA PHE A 140 1.94 13.46 -1.19
C PHE A 140 2.68 12.14 -0.93
N SER A 141 2.91 11.82 0.33
CA SER A 141 3.62 10.60 0.75
C SER A 141 2.84 9.34 0.37
N PHE A 142 1.52 9.37 0.51
CA PHE A 142 0.64 8.28 0.12
C PHE A 142 0.64 8.05 -1.40
N ALA A 143 0.42 9.11 -2.19
CA ALA A 143 0.28 9.05 -3.64
C ALA A 143 1.57 8.59 -4.34
N ILE A 144 2.74 8.99 -3.82
CA ILE A 144 4.03 8.56 -4.39
C ILE A 144 4.36 7.08 -4.11
N SER A 145 3.68 6.44 -3.15
CA SER A 145 4.11 5.13 -2.65
C SER A 145 2.96 4.14 -2.36
N ILE A 146 2.28 4.28 -1.21
CA ILE A 146 1.29 3.35 -0.67
C ILE A 146 0.07 3.27 -1.61
N GLY A 147 -0.20 4.32 -2.38
CA GLY A 147 -1.21 4.33 -3.43
C GLY A 147 -0.94 3.31 -4.54
N PRO A 148 0.06 3.54 -5.41
CA PRO A 148 0.29 2.72 -6.60
C PRO A 148 0.99 1.38 -6.33
N ILE A 149 1.86 1.29 -5.31
CA ILE A 149 2.77 0.14 -5.16
C ILE A 149 2.04 -1.17 -4.86
N PRO A 150 1.01 -1.25 -3.98
CA PRO A 150 0.28 -2.49 -3.77
C PRO A 150 -0.32 -3.06 -5.07
N HIS A 151 -0.87 -2.20 -5.93
CA HIS A 151 -1.43 -2.64 -7.21
C HIS A 151 -0.34 -3.17 -8.16
N ILE A 152 0.80 -2.47 -8.25
CA ILE A 152 1.92 -2.85 -9.11
C ILE A 152 2.57 -4.15 -8.61
N ALA A 153 2.89 -4.22 -7.32
CA ALA A 153 3.50 -5.39 -6.70
C ALA A 153 2.63 -6.65 -6.88
N MET A 154 1.30 -6.50 -6.89
CA MET A 154 0.41 -7.62 -7.16
C MET A 154 0.45 -8.09 -8.61
N ALA A 155 0.49 -7.17 -9.57
CA ALA A 155 0.67 -7.53 -10.97
C ALA A 155 2.04 -8.19 -11.23
N GLU A 156 3.07 -7.85 -10.44
CA GLU A 156 4.43 -8.36 -10.60
C GLU A 156 4.67 -9.72 -9.92
N ILE A 157 4.11 -9.95 -8.72
CA ILE A 157 4.44 -11.13 -7.92
C ILE A 157 3.56 -12.33 -8.27
N PHE A 158 2.32 -12.14 -8.73
CA PHE A 158 1.46 -13.27 -9.08
C PHE A 158 1.87 -13.94 -10.41
N PRO A 159 2.02 -15.28 -10.43
CA PRO A 159 2.26 -16.06 -11.65
C PRO A 159 1.12 -15.90 -12.64
N LEU A 160 1.44 -15.95 -13.94
CA LEU A 160 0.48 -15.67 -15.03
C LEU A 160 -0.79 -16.53 -14.93
N HIS A 161 -0.63 -17.83 -14.66
CA HIS A 161 -1.72 -18.80 -14.62
C HIS A 161 -2.75 -18.59 -13.48
N VAL A 162 -2.40 -17.86 -12.42
CA VAL A 162 -3.29 -17.56 -11.27
C VAL A 162 -3.45 -16.07 -11.00
N ARG A 163 -2.84 -15.21 -11.82
CA ARG A 163 -2.78 -13.76 -11.61
C ARG A 163 -4.15 -13.12 -11.49
N GLY A 164 -5.07 -13.45 -12.41
CA GLY A 164 -6.42 -12.90 -12.38
C GLY A 164 -7.16 -13.21 -11.08
N ALA A 165 -7.10 -14.47 -10.63
CA ALA A 165 -7.75 -14.90 -9.38
C ALA A 165 -7.07 -14.29 -8.15
N GLY A 166 -5.73 -14.24 -8.11
CA GLY A 166 -4.96 -13.67 -7.01
C GLY A 166 -5.20 -12.16 -6.86
N MET A 167 -5.16 -11.42 -7.97
CA MET A 167 -5.48 -9.99 -7.99
C MET A 167 -6.93 -9.73 -7.60
N GLY A 168 -7.88 -10.56 -8.06
CA GLY A 168 -9.29 -10.47 -7.68
C GLY A 168 -9.49 -10.62 -6.17
N LEU A 169 -8.92 -11.66 -5.55
CA LEU A 169 -9.06 -11.92 -4.12
C LEU A 169 -8.39 -10.84 -3.25
N SER A 170 -7.22 -10.37 -3.64
CA SER A 170 -6.55 -9.23 -3.01
C SER A 170 -7.36 -7.94 -3.14
N SER A 171 -7.98 -7.71 -4.30
CA SER A 171 -8.85 -6.54 -4.52
C SER A 171 -10.13 -6.62 -3.70
N MET A 172 -10.73 -7.80 -3.54
CA MET A 172 -11.87 -7.99 -2.63
C MET A 172 -11.50 -7.61 -1.20
N SER A 173 -10.30 -7.99 -0.76
CA SER A 173 -9.78 -7.59 0.56
C SER A 173 -9.61 -6.08 0.67
N ASN A 174 -9.09 -5.44 -0.38
CA ASN A 174 -8.99 -3.98 -0.45
C ASN A 174 -10.34 -3.28 -0.25
N TRP A 175 -11.37 -3.70 -0.99
CA TRP A 175 -12.72 -3.12 -0.85
C TRP A 175 -13.37 -3.47 0.49
N GLY A 176 -13.10 -4.65 1.03
CA GLY A 176 -13.55 -5.06 2.37
C GLY A 176 -12.99 -4.16 3.47
N PHE A 177 -11.66 -3.95 3.50
CA PHE A 177 -11.03 -3.07 4.47
C PHE A 177 -11.38 -1.60 4.24
N ASN A 178 -11.56 -1.18 2.98
CA ASN A 178 -12.07 0.15 2.67
C ASN A 178 -13.45 0.39 3.33
N THR A 179 -14.37 -0.55 3.13
CA THR A 179 -15.72 -0.49 3.69
C THR A 179 -15.66 -0.42 5.22
N LEU A 180 -14.86 -1.30 5.84
CA LEU A 180 -14.64 -1.32 7.29
C LEU A 180 -14.16 0.04 7.81
N MET A 181 -13.18 0.65 7.15
CA MET A 181 -12.60 1.94 7.55
C MET A 181 -13.58 3.09 7.44
N VAL A 182 -14.33 3.16 6.33
CA VAL A 182 -15.32 4.22 6.12
C VAL A 182 -16.45 4.16 7.15
N PHE A 183 -16.95 2.96 7.47
CA PHE A 183 -18.00 2.80 8.49
C PHE A 183 -17.50 2.96 9.93
N SER A 184 -16.24 2.58 10.21
CA SER A 184 -15.68 2.73 11.56
C SER A 184 -15.30 4.17 11.91
N PHE A 185 -14.96 5.01 10.92
CA PHE A 185 -14.52 6.38 11.17
C PHE A 185 -15.53 7.23 11.95
N PRO A 186 -16.82 7.32 11.60
CA PRO A 186 -17.78 8.10 12.39
C PRO A 186 -17.88 7.64 13.85
N ILE A 187 -17.76 6.34 14.10
CA ILE A 187 -17.79 5.75 15.45
C ILE A 187 -16.54 6.18 16.22
N LEU A 188 -15.35 6.00 15.63
CA LEU A 188 -14.08 6.45 16.23
C LEU A 188 -14.08 7.95 16.50
N TYR A 189 -14.52 8.74 15.51
CA TYR A 189 -14.64 10.18 15.63
C TYR A 189 -15.54 10.58 16.81
N SER A 190 -16.70 9.93 16.99
CA SER A 190 -17.63 10.24 18.09
C SER A 190 -17.12 9.82 19.48
N GLN A 191 -16.35 8.74 19.59
CA GLN A 191 -15.94 8.19 20.88
C GLN A 191 -14.59 8.68 21.37
N ILE A 192 -13.58 8.69 20.48
CA ILE A 192 -12.20 9.04 20.83
C ILE A 192 -11.76 10.38 20.25
N GLY A 193 -12.53 10.96 19.33
CA GLY A 193 -12.20 12.25 18.71
C GLY A 193 -11.16 12.15 17.58
N ILE A 194 -11.02 13.25 16.85
CA ILE A 194 -10.25 13.29 15.60
C ILE A 194 -8.72 13.16 15.82
N GLY A 195 -8.19 13.76 16.88
CA GLY A 195 -6.77 13.69 17.22
C GLY A 195 -6.30 12.26 17.50
N PHE A 196 -7.02 11.52 18.34
CA PHE A 196 -6.69 10.11 18.63
C PHE A 196 -6.91 9.20 17.41
N THR A 197 -7.92 9.49 16.58
CA THR A 197 -8.16 8.74 15.35
C THR A 197 -6.96 8.85 14.39
N PHE A 198 -6.40 10.06 14.21
CA PHE A 198 -5.19 10.24 13.40
C PHE A 198 -3.95 9.59 14.02
N LEU A 199 -3.82 9.59 15.35
CA LEU A 199 -2.74 8.89 16.02
C LEU A 199 -2.81 7.38 15.75
N LEU A 200 -4.02 6.81 15.82
CA LEU A 200 -4.26 5.40 15.54
C LEU A 200 -3.84 5.05 14.10
N TYR A 201 -4.24 5.86 13.12
CA TYR A 201 -3.81 5.67 11.73
C TYR A 201 -2.29 5.81 11.58
N GLY A 202 -1.67 6.76 12.30
CA GLY A 202 -0.22 6.91 12.37
C GLY A 202 0.48 5.64 12.87
N ILE A 203 0.02 5.08 14.00
CA ILE A 203 0.57 3.84 14.58
C ILE A 203 0.46 2.70 13.56
N ILE A 204 -0.66 2.58 12.85
CA ILE A 204 -0.82 1.56 11.82
C ILE A 204 0.16 1.78 10.66
N CYS A 205 0.36 3.02 10.21
CA CYS A 205 1.39 3.33 9.21
C CYS A 205 2.80 2.93 9.68
N PHE A 206 3.11 3.12 10.96
CA PHE A 206 4.38 2.67 11.53
C PHE A 206 4.51 1.13 11.57
N LEU A 207 3.43 0.41 11.90
CA LEU A 207 3.39 -1.05 11.77
C LEU A 207 3.54 -1.48 10.30
N GLY A 208 2.95 -0.73 9.37
CA GLY A 208 3.11 -0.93 7.93
C GLY A 208 4.56 -0.73 7.45
N PHE A 209 5.27 0.24 8.02
CA PHE A 209 6.70 0.42 7.80
C PHE A 209 7.51 -0.80 8.25
N ILE A 210 7.27 -1.28 9.47
CA ILE A 210 7.92 -2.49 10.01
C ILE A 210 7.61 -3.69 9.12
N TYR A 211 6.34 -3.87 8.74
CA TYR A 211 5.94 -4.97 7.89
C TYR A 211 6.64 -4.93 6.52
N THR A 212 6.67 -3.76 5.90
CA THR A 212 7.36 -3.55 4.63
C THR A 212 8.85 -3.83 4.73
N TYR A 213 9.49 -3.43 5.84
CA TYR A 213 10.91 -3.63 6.04
C TYR A 213 11.27 -5.12 6.09
N TYR A 214 10.47 -5.93 6.76
CA TYR A 214 10.74 -7.36 6.92
C TYR A 214 10.25 -8.20 5.75
N TRP A 215 9.01 -8.05 5.30
CA TRP A 215 8.36 -9.03 4.39
C TRP A 215 8.31 -8.61 2.92
N MET A 216 8.39 -7.31 2.59
CA MET A 216 8.30 -6.86 1.19
C MET A 216 9.57 -7.24 0.40
N PRO A 217 9.46 -8.01 -0.69
CA PRO A 217 10.58 -8.25 -1.60
C PRO A 217 10.90 -7.03 -2.46
N GLU A 218 12.07 -7.02 -3.08
CA GLU A 218 12.36 -6.08 -4.16
C GLU A 218 12.06 -6.77 -5.50
N THR A 219 11.11 -6.22 -6.25
CA THR A 219 10.69 -6.75 -7.56
C THR A 219 11.33 -6.00 -8.73
N LYS A 220 12.08 -4.93 -8.47
CA LYS A 220 12.69 -4.09 -9.49
C LYS A 220 13.65 -4.89 -10.39
N ASN A 221 13.47 -4.75 -11.71
CA ASN A 221 14.30 -5.33 -12.76
C ASN A 221 14.33 -6.87 -12.80
N ILE A 222 13.37 -7.55 -12.18
CA ILE A 222 13.24 -9.01 -12.25
C ILE A 222 12.12 -9.35 -13.23
N SER A 223 12.39 -10.27 -14.17
CA SER A 223 11.36 -10.72 -15.12
C SER A 223 10.27 -11.54 -14.39
N LEU A 224 9.04 -11.47 -14.88
CA LEU A 224 7.90 -12.19 -14.29
C LEU A 224 8.16 -13.70 -14.22
N GLU A 225 8.81 -14.26 -15.25
CA GLU A 225 9.17 -15.67 -15.35
C GLU A 225 10.28 -16.06 -14.36
N ALA A 226 11.17 -15.13 -14.02
CA ALA A 226 12.18 -15.34 -12.98
C ALA A 226 11.53 -15.35 -11.58
N ILE A 227 10.55 -14.47 -11.33
CA ILE A 227 9.75 -14.47 -10.10
C ILE A 227 8.97 -15.78 -9.99
N GLU A 228 8.29 -16.21 -11.05
CA GLU A 228 7.54 -17.47 -11.07
C GLU A 228 8.44 -18.67 -10.79
N ARG A 229 9.61 -18.77 -11.46
CA ARG A 229 10.60 -19.83 -11.17
C ARG A 229 11.09 -19.80 -9.73
N TYR A 230 11.30 -18.60 -9.17
CA TYR A 230 11.72 -18.44 -7.77
C TYR A 230 10.63 -18.94 -6.80
N LEU A 231 9.38 -18.56 -7.03
CA LEU A 231 8.23 -19.02 -6.25
C LEU A 231 8.10 -20.54 -6.31
N MET A 232 8.21 -21.13 -7.51
CA MET A 232 8.15 -22.58 -7.71
C MET A 232 9.31 -23.33 -7.06
N SER A 233 10.43 -22.65 -6.78
CA SER A 233 11.56 -23.22 -6.00
C SER A 233 11.33 -23.25 -4.48
N ASN A 234 10.13 -22.84 -4.01
CA ASN A 234 9.68 -22.86 -2.61
C ASN A 234 10.60 -22.08 -1.64
N LYS A 235 11.33 -21.09 -2.17
CA LYS A 235 12.18 -20.19 -1.39
C LYS A 235 11.34 -19.08 -0.72
N PRO A 236 11.80 -18.52 0.41
CA PRO A 236 11.07 -17.45 1.10
C PRO A 236 10.92 -16.22 0.22
N LEU A 237 9.68 -15.74 0.05
CA LEU A 237 9.38 -14.55 -0.76
C LEU A 237 10.21 -13.33 -0.35
N ARG A 238 10.51 -13.19 0.95
CA ARG A 238 11.31 -12.12 1.55
C ARG A 238 12.69 -11.90 0.89
N TYR A 239 13.29 -12.95 0.34
CA TYR A 239 14.65 -12.89 -0.23
C TYR A 239 14.67 -12.58 -1.73
N LEU A 240 13.50 -12.47 -2.37
CA LEU A 240 13.40 -12.09 -3.77
C LEU A 240 13.98 -10.67 -3.97
N GLY A 241 15.00 -10.56 -4.83
CA GLY A 241 15.68 -9.31 -5.19
C GLY A 241 16.70 -8.77 -4.18
N ARG A 242 17.07 -9.51 -3.12
CA ARG A 242 18.15 -9.11 -2.20
C ARG A 242 19.54 -9.56 -2.70
N PRO A 243 20.60 -8.76 -2.50
CA PRO A 243 21.98 -9.19 -2.76
C PRO A 243 22.32 -10.46 -1.96
N GLN A 244 23.06 -11.39 -2.58
CA GLN A 244 23.37 -12.71 -2.02
C GLN A 244 24.14 -12.66 -0.67
N GLU A 245 24.82 -11.55 -0.39
CA GLU A 245 25.55 -11.30 0.86
C GLU A 245 24.62 -11.12 2.08
N ASP A 246 23.44 -10.51 1.90
CA ASP A 246 22.43 -10.35 2.97
C ASP A 246 21.70 -11.66 3.30
N ILE A 247 21.74 -12.64 2.39
CA ILE A 247 21.05 -13.92 2.53
C ILE A 247 21.87 -14.87 3.41
N LYS A 248 23.20 -14.89 3.26
CA LYS A 248 24.09 -15.74 4.08
C LYS A 248 24.07 -15.34 5.55
N SER A 249 24.14 -14.04 5.85
CA SER A 249 24.12 -13.52 7.23
C SER A 249 22.79 -13.78 7.97
N ASN A 250 21.66 -13.68 7.27
CA ASN A 250 20.34 -13.95 7.86
C ASN A 250 20.03 -15.45 8.00
N VAL A 251 20.53 -16.31 7.10
CA VAL A 251 20.36 -17.77 7.22
C VAL A 251 21.19 -18.30 8.40
N GLU A 252 22.44 -17.85 8.55
CA GLU A 252 23.26 -18.19 9.74
C GLU A 252 22.60 -17.73 11.05
N GLN A 253 21.99 -16.54 11.07
CA GLN A 253 21.29 -16.06 12.27
C GLN A 253 20.01 -16.85 12.60
N VAL A 254 19.23 -17.27 11.60
CA VAL A 254 18.03 -18.07 11.83
C VAL A 254 18.39 -19.49 12.29
N GLU A 255 19.43 -20.09 11.73
CA GLU A 255 19.94 -21.39 12.21
C GLU A 255 20.44 -21.30 13.66
N LEU A 256 21.17 -20.23 14.03
CA LEU A 256 21.63 -20.00 15.40
C LEU A 256 20.50 -19.75 16.40
N THR A 257 19.40 -19.11 15.98
CA THR A 257 18.24 -18.85 16.87
C THR A 257 17.33 -20.08 17.02
N SER A 258 17.45 -21.07 16.13
CA SER A 258 16.70 -22.34 16.21
C SER A 258 17.40 -23.43 17.03
N ILE A 259 18.62 -23.17 17.50
CA ILE A 259 19.46 -24.09 18.30
C ILE A 259 19.47 -23.71 19.80
N ILE A 260 18.84 -22.60 20.19
CA ILE A 260 18.64 -22.17 21.59
C ILE A 260 17.17 -22.33 21.95
#